data_AF-A0A819L212-F1
#
_entry.id   AF-A0A819L212-F1
#
_cell.length_a   1.000
_cell.length_b   1.000
_cell.length_c   1.000
_cell.angle_alpha   90.00
_cell.angle_beta   90.00
_cell.angle_gamma   90.00
#
_symmetry.space_group_name_H-M   'P 1'
#
loop_
_entity.id
_entity.type
_entity.pdbx_description
1 polymer ?
#
loop_
_entity_poly.entity_id
_entity_poly.type
_entity_poly.pdbx_seq_one_letter_code
_entity_poly.pdbx_strand_id
1 'polypeptide(L)'
;MFSLPRFFRWIVPFFLSIMSTPRHERDIDVLASAHIGIRHVITLTEETPLPEEWFFNKTISHTHLPIENYRAPTIEQVDLFFRLINDPTKTPLLIHCGGGKGRAGTMIACYLAIYGFQSPLAQEWTQPIMSANEAIDKLRQLRPGSIETEQQERFVHTFVSTVWKRQAHLPPLPNEPEGIPLEIEGQLDANIDLIMLCGLPGSGKSYMAQMILTRDDRWTIISQDETRSRDMCERELGRPGKYSKAILDRCNPDREDRKQWLAIAHWARKPICVYFDYDPILCVSRAQQRSDHPTLIPGQRVRTAIHAVQRQMARPRLDEGFIAICIIRSFDAANQLIKRLTPIGVLKFLRTGHLMNLGAATKDDFLVSFNQTNDRPYVVITEKVDGANMGFSLSVDRELVVQNRSHYITSTSHAQFRPLYNWVETHREGLYNILDRDNSFPERYILYGEWVVATHSIPYSRLPDRFLAFDLYDRQTQTWADRDTLERLLEGTNIYLVPIMYRGPRPIDNVLKEMVHHPSQFYDGPVEGIYVKEEQNGQVINRGKIIRSDFIAGITEHWDKAPIRKNGFVTDNDDIE
;
A
#
# COMPACT_ATOMS: atom_id res chain seq x y z
N MET A 1 1.09 33.75 10.99
CA MET A 1 1.65 33.23 12.26
C MET A 1 0.86 31.99 12.62
N PHE A 2 1.45 30.80 12.50
CA PHE A 2 0.75 29.54 12.75
C PHE A 2 0.51 29.40 14.26
N SER A 3 -0.75 29.24 14.68
CA SER A 3 -1.06 28.94 16.08
C SER A 3 -1.22 27.43 16.25
N LEU A 4 -0.33 26.82 17.01
CA LEU A 4 -0.49 25.42 17.38
C LEU A 4 -1.76 25.21 18.22
N PRO A 5 -2.41 24.03 18.13
CA PRO A 5 -3.53 23.69 18.99
C PRO A 5 -3.19 23.82 20.47
N ARG A 6 -4.22 24.05 21.29
CA ARG A 6 -4.05 24.34 22.72
C ARG A 6 -3.27 23.21 23.41
N PHE A 7 -2.37 23.61 24.31
CA PHE A 7 -1.56 22.70 25.13
C PHE A 7 -0.63 21.76 24.37
N PHE A 8 -0.19 22.12 23.16
CA PHE A 8 0.90 21.40 22.51
C PHE A 8 2.18 21.43 23.34
N ARG A 9 2.85 20.27 23.49
CA ARG A 9 4.16 20.17 24.13
C ARG A 9 4.90 18.92 23.67
N TRP A 10 6.20 19.07 23.44
CA TRP A 10 7.12 17.94 23.33
C TRP A 10 7.35 17.31 24.71
N ILE A 11 7.11 16.01 24.82
CA ILE A 11 7.54 15.19 25.95
C ILE A 11 9.00 14.77 25.75
N VAL A 12 9.30 14.29 24.55
CA VAL A 12 10.67 14.08 24.06
C VAL A 12 10.84 14.97 22.83
N PRO A 13 11.77 15.94 22.84
CA PRO A 13 11.96 16.88 21.75
C PRO A 13 12.06 16.19 20.39
N PHE A 14 11.25 16.65 19.43
CA PHE A 14 11.21 16.13 18.05
C PHE A 14 10.93 14.62 17.94
N PHE A 15 10.30 14.01 18.95
CA PHE A 15 10.03 12.56 18.94
C PHE A 15 8.63 12.22 19.43
N LEU A 16 8.25 12.68 20.63
CA LEU A 16 6.93 12.41 21.21
C LEU A 16 6.32 13.71 21.72
N SER A 17 5.10 14.01 21.29
CA SER A 17 4.35 15.20 21.69
C SER A 17 2.95 14.87 22.16
N ILE A 18 2.37 15.77 22.95
CA ILE A 18 1.01 15.67 23.48
C ILE A 18 0.28 17.01 23.34
N MET A 19 -1.01 16.97 23.01
CA MET A 19 -1.85 18.17 22.93
C MET A 19 -3.34 17.91 23.16
N SER A 20 -4.16 18.97 23.12
CA SER A 20 -5.62 18.87 23.06
C SER A 20 -6.12 18.59 21.64
N THR A 21 -7.36 18.13 21.48
CA THR A 21 -7.91 17.71 20.18
C THR A 21 -7.75 18.77 19.07
N PRO A 22 -7.18 18.40 17.90
CA PRO A 22 -7.25 19.21 16.68
C PRO A 22 -8.70 19.59 16.35
N ARG A 23 -8.93 20.81 15.86
CA ARG A 23 -10.29 21.32 15.61
C ARG A 23 -10.64 21.39 14.14
N HIS A 24 -9.65 21.51 13.26
CA HIS A 24 -9.83 21.59 11.81
C HIS A 24 -8.67 20.93 11.07
N GLU A 25 -8.88 20.56 9.80
CA GLU A 25 -7.85 19.96 8.94
C GLU A 25 -6.53 20.74 8.91
N ARG A 26 -6.59 22.08 8.92
CA ARG A 26 -5.41 22.94 8.95
C ARG A 26 -4.48 22.68 10.14
N ASP A 27 -5.02 22.20 11.27
CA ASP A 27 -4.19 21.82 12.41
C ASP A 27 -3.29 20.63 12.06
N ILE A 28 -3.80 19.68 11.28
CA ILE A 28 -3.06 18.51 10.78
C ILE A 28 -1.98 18.95 9.77
N ASP A 29 -2.29 19.88 8.87
CA ASP A 29 -1.30 20.43 7.93
C ASP A 29 -0.11 21.08 8.65
N VAL A 30 -0.39 21.84 9.70
CA VAL A 30 0.65 22.50 10.51
C VAL A 30 1.51 21.47 11.23
N LEU A 31 0.89 20.43 11.80
CA LEU A 31 1.62 19.34 12.46
C LEU A 31 2.51 18.57 11.49
N ALA A 32 2.05 18.33 10.26
CA ALA A 32 2.80 17.65 9.20
C ALA A 32 3.89 18.52 8.55
N SER A 33 3.83 19.84 8.74
CA SER A 33 4.76 20.79 8.10
C SER A 33 6.22 20.48 8.45
N ALA A 34 7.15 20.85 7.56
CA ALA A 34 8.58 20.66 7.75
C ALA A 34 9.15 21.31 9.03
N HIS A 35 8.41 22.25 9.65
CA HIS A 35 8.81 22.92 10.88
C HIS A 35 8.50 22.10 12.15
N ILE A 36 7.49 21.24 12.11
CA ILE A 36 7.08 20.41 13.27
C ILE A 36 7.37 18.94 13.01
N GLY A 37 7.02 18.46 11.82
CA GLY A 37 7.40 17.14 11.32
C GLY A 37 6.68 15.97 11.97
N ILE A 38 5.48 16.15 12.53
CA ILE A 38 4.69 15.01 13.04
C ILE A 38 4.34 14.08 11.88
N ARG A 39 4.64 12.80 12.03
CA ARG A 39 4.34 11.75 11.03
C ARG A 39 3.12 10.91 11.42
N HIS A 40 2.75 10.89 12.70
CA HIS A 40 1.60 10.13 13.14
C HIS A 40 0.83 10.77 14.29
N VAL A 41 -0.50 10.70 14.24
CA VAL A 41 -1.42 11.20 15.29
C VAL A 41 -2.18 10.02 15.92
N ILE A 42 -2.18 9.93 17.24
CA ILE A 42 -3.05 9.01 17.99
C ILE A 42 -4.22 9.78 18.57
N THR A 43 -5.43 9.42 18.14
CA THR A 43 -6.69 9.99 18.60
C THR A 43 -7.32 9.11 19.67
N LEU A 44 -7.37 9.60 20.92
CA LEU A 44 -7.94 8.83 22.03
C LEU A 44 -9.43 9.11 22.30
N THR A 45 -10.03 10.07 21.61
CA THR A 45 -11.42 10.47 21.82
C THR A 45 -12.38 9.48 21.17
N GLU A 46 -13.09 8.71 21.98
CA GLU A 46 -14.17 7.83 21.49
C GLU A 46 -15.37 8.65 20.99
N GLU A 47 -15.70 9.71 21.71
CA GLU A 47 -16.87 10.54 21.47
C GLU A 47 -16.76 11.43 20.22
N THR A 48 -15.53 11.78 19.83
CA THR A 48 -15.23 12.73 18.75
C THR A 48 -13.93 12.31 18.06
N PRO A 49 -13.96 11.25 17.22
CA PRO A 49 -12.82 10.90 16.39
C PRO A 49 -12.52 12.02 15.38
N LEU A 50 -11.27 12.08 14.90
CA LEU A 50 -10.90 12.99 13.83
C LEU A 50 -11.44 12.45 12.48
N PRO A 51 -11.87 13.32 11.56
CA PRO A 51 -12.25 12.89 10.21
C PRO A 51 -11.07 12.26 9.45
N GLU A 52 -11.28 11.07 8.89
CA GLU A 52 -10.29 10.36 8.05
C GLU A 52 -9.77 11.22 6.89
N GLU A 53 -10.67 12.01 6.30
CA GLU A 53 -10.40 12.90 5.18
C GLU A 53 -9.31 13.94 5.45
N TRP A 54 -9.08 14.30 6.73
CA TRP A 54 -8.01 15.24 7.09
C TRP A 54 -6.61 14.68 6.83
N PHE A 55 -6.47 13.36 6.66
CA PHE A 55 -5.19 12.67 6.44
C PHE A 55 -4.98 12.22 5.00
N PHE A 56 -5.97 12.39 4.11
CA PHE A 56 -5.84 11.98 2.71
C PHE A 56 -4.78 12.80 1.96
N ASN A 57 -3.98 12.10 1.14
CA ASN A 57 -2.88 12.65 0.35
C ASN A 57 -1.82 13.43 1.15
N LYS A 58 -1.65 13.10 2.44
CA LYS A 58 -0.65 13.70 3.32
C LYS A 58 0.37 12.65 3.78
N THR A 59 1.55 13.12 4.17
CA THR A 59 2.62 12.27 4.75
C THR A 59 2.34 11.87 6.19
N ILE A 60 1.47 12.62 6.88
CA ILE A 60 1.01 12.33 8.24
C ILE A 60 -0.12 11.31 8.20
N SER A 61 -0.04 10.29 9.06
CA SER A 61 -1.10 9.28 9.23
C SER A 61 -1.72 9.40 10.63
N HIS A 62 -2.80 8.68 10.89
CA HIS A 62 -3.38 8.62 12.24
C HIS A 62 -3.88 7.23 12.61
N THR A 63 -4.06 7.03 13.91
CA THR A 63 -4.66 5.83 14.50
C THR A 63 -5.72 6.27 15.52
N HIS A 64 -6.94 5.78 15.37
CA HIS A 64 -7.99 5.94 16.38
C HIS A 64 -7.90 4.85 17.45
N LEU A 65 -7.70 5.26 18.70
CA LEU A 65 -7.65 4.39 19.87
C LEU A 65 -8.69 4.86 20.90
N PRO A 66 -9.98 4.54 20.69
CA PRO A 66 -11.08 5.10 21.47
C PRO A 66 -10.98 4.73 22.95
N ILE A 67 -10.95 5.75 23.81
CA ILE A 67 -11.06 5.60 25.26
C ILE A 67 -12.20 6.51 25.72
N GLU A 68 -13.18 5.95 26.43
CA GLU A 68 -14.28 6.70 27.04
C GLU A 68 -13.76 7.88 27.88
N ASN A 69 -14.50 8.99 27.88
CA ASN A 69 -14.11 10.16 28.65
C ASN A 69 -13.98 9.84 30.16
N TYR A 70 -12.96 10.40 30.82
CA TYR A 70 -12.59 10.14 32.22
C TYR A 70 -12.18 8.69 32.59
N ARG A 71 -12.17 7.75 31.64
CA ARG A 71 -11.68 6.39 31.86
C ARG A 71 -10.16 6.28 31.65
N ALA A 72 -9.62 5.15 32.09
CA ALA A 72 -8.26 4.72 31.80
C ALA A 72 -8.24 3.84 30.53
N PRO A 73 -7.13 3.80 29.77
CA PRO A 73 -6.95 2.84 28.68
C PRO A 73 -6.92 1.39 29.19
N THR A 74 -6.98 0.43 28.27
CA THR A 74 -6.63 -0.98 28.53
C THR A 74 -5.12 -1.19 28.39
N ILE A 75 -4.60 -2.31 28.91
CA ILE A 75 -3.19 -2.69 28.72
C ILE A 75 -2.89 -2.85 27.23
N GLU A 76 -3.80 -3.45 26.48
CA GLU A 76 -3.65 -3.69 25.04
C GLU A 76 -3.62 -2.39 24.23
N GLN A 77 -4.39 -1.36 24.63
CA GLN A 77 -4.31 -0.03 24.02
C GLN A 77 -2.96 0.65 24.28
N VAL A 78 -2.40 0.51 25.49
CA VAL A 78 -1.05 1.00 25.78
C VAL A 78 -0.01 0.22 24.99
N ASP A 79 -0.12 -1.11 24.91
CA ASP A 79 0.79 -1.93 24.11
C ASP A 79 0.73 -1.53 22.61
N LEU A 80 -0.45 -1.18 22.07
CA LEU A 80 -0.54 -0.66 20.69
C LEU A 80 0.17 0.69 20.53
N PHE A 81 -0.02 1.62 21.48
CA PHE A 81 0.75 2.87 21.50
C PHE A 81 2.26 2.63 21.54
N PHE A 82 2.73 1.68 22.35
CA PHE A 82 4.14 1.31 22.40
C PHE A 82 4.64 0.71 21.07
N ARG A 83 3.82 -0.07 20.36
CA ARG A 83 4.18 -0.52 19.01
C ARG A 83 4.29 0.66 18.03
N LEU A 84 3.34 1.60 18.07
CA LEU A 84 3.35 2.77 17.19
C LEU A 84 4.53 3.71 17.44
N ILE A 85 4.89 3.97 18.70
CA ILE A 85 6.04 4.85 19.02
C ILE A 85 7.39 4.19 18.73
N ASN A 86 7.44 2.85 18.67
CA ASN A 86 8.64 2.09 18.29
C ASN A 86 8.80 1.96 16.77
N ASP A 87 7.78 2.32 15.98
CA ASP A 87 7.84 2.31 14.52
C ASP A 87 8.49 3.62 14.02
N PRO A 88 9.69 3.57 13.39
CA PRO A 88 10.39 4.75 12.92
C PRO A 88 9.63 5.51 11.82
N THR A 89 8.71 4.85 11.11
CA THR A 89 7.87 5.49 10.08
C THR A 89 6.76 6.35 10.71
N LYS A 90 6.41 6.09 11.97
CA LYS A 90 5.34 6.79 12.71
C LYS A 90 5.84 7.90 13.61
N THR A 91 7.16 8.00 13.83
CA THR A 91 7.77 9.05 14.65
C THR A 91 8.33 10.17 13.78
N PRO A 92 8.27 11.45 14.18
CA PRO A 92 7.73 11.99 15.43
C PRO A 92 6.21 11.81 15.59
N LEU A 93 5.77 11.39 16.77
CA LEU A 93 4.40 10.99 17.07
C LEU A 93 3.71 12.03 17.99
N LEU A 94 2.44 12.29 17.72
CA LEU A 94 1.56 13.12 18.54
C LEU A 94 0.44 12.27 19.14
N ILE A 95 0.18 12.42 20.43
CA ILE A 95 -1.01 11.85 21.08
C ILE A 95 -1.94 12.94 21.59
N HIS A 96 -3.25 12.76 21.43
CA HIS A 96 -4.23 13.70 21.96
C HIS A 96 -5.45 13.01 22.57
N CYS A 97 -6.15 13.77 23.42
CA CYS A 97 -7.52 13.52 23.80
C CYS A 97 -8.26 14.87 23.85
N GLY A 98 -9.52 14.92 24.32
CA GLY A 98 -10.29 16.17 24.36
C GLY A 98 -9.51 17.37 24.92
N GLY A 99 -9.00 17.25 26.16
CA GLY A 99 -8.19 18.29 26.82
C GLY A 99 -6.68 18.09 26.74
N GLY A 100 -6.19 16.93 26.27
CA GLY A 100 -4.76 16.58 26.31
C GLY A 100 -4.19 16.39 27.72
N LYS A 101 -5.03 15.94 28.68
CA LYS A 101 -4.71 15.84 30.11
C LYS A 101 -4.95 14.46 30.72
N GLY A 102 -6.19 13.95 30.73
CA GLY A 102 -6.53 12.65 31.31
C GLY A 102 -6.00 11.47 30.50
N ARG A 103 -6.80 10.98 29.53
CA ARG A 103 -6.47 9.83 28.67
C ARG A 103 -5.05 9.92 28.06
N ALA A 104 -4.73 11.03 27.42
CA ALA A 104 -3.42 11.25 26.81
C ALA A 104 -2.31 11.33 27.87
N GLY A 105 -2.55 11.97 29.02
CA GLY A 105 -1.58 12.00 30.11
C GLY A 105 -1.32 10.62 30.72
N THR A 106 -2.34 9.76 30.81
CA THR A 106 -2.18 8.37 31.26
C THR A 106 -1.25 7.58 30.34
N MET A 107 -1.41 7.72 29.02
CA MET A 107 -0.53 7.09 28.02
C MET A 107 0.92 7.62 28.13
N ILE A 108 1.08 8.94 28.29
CA ILE A 108 2.40 9.56 28.49
C ILE A 108 3.05 9.12 29.81
N ALA A 109 2.30 8.98 30.90
CA ALA A 109 2.87 8.48 32.15
C ALA A 109 3.34 7.02 32.02
N CYS A 110 2.62 6.19 31.26
CA CYS A 110 3.09 4.85 30.92
C CYS A 110 4.40 4.90 30.10
N TYR A 111 4.49 5.79 29.10
CA TYR A 111 5.73 6.03 28.35
C TYR A 111 6.90 6.42 29.27
N LEU A 112 6.70 7.43 30.13
CA LEU A 112 7.73 7.93 31.05
C LEU A 112 8.17 6.86 32.04
N ALA A 113 7.26 6.00 32.50
CA ALA A 113 7.62 4.90 33.39
C ALA A 113 8.62 3.93 32.75
N ILE A 114 8.50 3.69 31.44
CA ILE A 114 9.37 2.76 30.70
C ILE A 114 10.64 3.45 30.21
N TYR A 115 10.50 4.55 29.48
CA TYR A 115 11.60 5.20 28.75
C TYR A 115 12.11 6.48 29.40
N GLY A 116 11.40 7.02 30.39
CA GLY A 116 11.60 8.38 30.87
C GLY A 116 11.52 9.39 29.74
N PHE A 117 12.47 10.32 29.68
CA PHE A 117 12.56 11.34 28.63
C PHE A 117 13.45 10.92 27.45
N GLN A 118 13.72 9.62 27.31
CA GLN A 118 14.56 9.08 26.24
C GLN A 118 13.71 8.52 25.10
N SER A 119 14.35 8.29 23.95
CA SER A 119 13.75 7.55 22.83
C SER A 119 13.80 6.04 23.11
N PRO A 120 12.80 5.24 22.66
CA PRO A 120 12.84 3.79 22.75
C PRO A 120 14.07 3.15 22.11
N LEU A 121 14.69 3.82 21.12
CA LEU A 121 15.89 3.34 20.43
C LEU A 121 17.19 3.49 21.24
N ALA A 122 17.14 4.10 22.43
CA ALA A 122 18.35 4.37 23.21
C ALA A 122 19.03 3.10 23.77
N GLN A 123 18.27 2.06 24.06
CA GLN A 123 18.74 0.78 24.59
C GLN A 123 17.63 -0.28 24.53
N GLU A 124 17.94 -1.51 24.95
CA GLU A 124 16.91 -2.53 25.17
C GLU A 124 16.20 -2.31 26.50
N TRP A 125 14.86 -2.29 26.48
CA TRP A 125 14.03 -2.00 27.65
C TRP A 125 13.30 -3.23 28.13
N THR A 126 13.83 -3.86 29.18
CA THR A 126 13.24 -5.04 29.82
C THR A 126 12.44 -4.69 31.07
N GLN A 127 12.69 -3.53 31.68
CA GLN A 127 12.06 -3.08 32.93
C GLN A 127 11.73 -1.59 32.90
N PRO A 128 10.73 -1.13 33.69
CA PRO A 128 10.46 0.29 33.89
C PRO A 128 11.64 0.98 34.57
N ILE A 129 12.09 2.13 34.08
CA ILE A 129 13.18 2.89 34.71
C ILE A 129 12.75 3.77 35.88
N MET A 130 11.44 3.96 36.05
CA MET A 130 10.89 4.67 37.20
C MET A 130 9.56 4.06 37.63
N SER A 131 9.22 4.28 38.89
CA SER A 131 7.93 3.87 39.45
C SER A 131 6.77 4.65 38.82
N ALA A 132 5.55 4.12 38.96
CA ALA A 132 4.35 4.79 38.50
C ALA A 132 4.19 6.20 39.12
N ASN A 133 4.47 6.34 40.43
CA ASN A 133 4.39 7.63 41.11
C ASN A 133 5.39 8.64 40.54
N GLU A 134 6.65 8.24 40.35
CA GLU A 134 7.66 9.13 39.78
C GLU A 134 7.30 9.58 38.36
N ALA A 135 6.74 8.68 37.54
CA ALA A 135 6.28 9.02 36.19
C ALA A 135 5.12 10.01 36.21
N ILE A 136 4.13 9.80 37.10
CA ILE A 136 2.99 10.71 37.30
C ILE A 136 3.47 12.08 37.77
N ASP A 137 4.34 12.13 38.76
CA ASP A 137 4.85 13.37 39.34
C ASP A 137 5.67 14.17 38.33
N LYS A 138 6.59 13.51 37.60
CA LYS A 138 7.35 14.15 36.51
C LYS A 138 6.44 14.69 35.42
N LEU A 139 5.41 13.93 35.03
CA LEU A 139 4.43 14.40 34.06
C LEU A 139 3.66 15.61 34.57
N ARG A 140 3.24 15.63 35.84
CA ARG A 140 2.51 16.76 36.44
C ARG A 140 3.38 18.00 36.61
N GLN A 141 4.67 17.84 36.92
CA GLN A 141 5.65 18.94 36.93
C GLN A 141 5.80 19.54 35.52
N LEU A 142 5.90 18.69 34.50
CA LEU A 142 5.97 19.14 33.12
C LEU A 142 4.63 19.70 32.64
N ARG A 143 3.51 19.10 32.99
CA ARG A 143 2.16 19.43 32.49
C ARG A 143 1.16 19.38 33.65
N PRO A 144 0.99 20.50 34.38
CA PRO A 144 0.06 20.56 35.51
C PRO A 144 -1.37 20.16 35.12
N GLY A 145 -1.97 19.30 35.94
CA GLY A 145 -3.31 18.75 35.70
C GLY A 145 -3.37 17.55 34.76
N SER A 146 -2.23 16.95 34.39
CA SER A 146 -2.22 15.65 33.69
C SER A 146 -2.65 14.53 34.63
N ILE A 147 -3.40 13.57 34.07
CA ILE A 147 -4.09 12.48 34.79
C ILE A 147 -5.17 13.03 35.73
N GLU A 148 -6.42 12.83 35.34
CA GLU A 148 -7.59 13.53 35.90
C GLU A 148 -8.38 12.68 36.90
N THR A 149 -8.24 11.35 36.88
CA THR A 149 -9.01 10.45 37.74
C THR A 149 -8.13 9.45 38.48
N GLU A 150 -8.58 9.02 39.66
CA GLU A 150 -7.91 7.96 40.43
C GLU A 150 -7.84 6.64 39.64
N GLN A 151 -8.85 6.36 38.81
CA GLN A 151 -8.83 5.20 37.91
C GLN A 151 -7.64 5.24 36.95
N GLN A 152 -7.31 6.42 36.41
CA GLN A 152 -6.15 6.60 35.53
C GLN A 152 -4.83 6.46 36.27
N GLU A 153 -4.71 6.98 37.49
CA GLU A 153 -3.52 6.78 38.34
C GLU A 153 -3.29 5.30 38.63
N ARG A 154 -4.32 4.61 39.16
CA ARG A 154 -4.29 3.16 39.45
C ARG A 154 -3.94 2.33 38.21
N PHE A 155 -4.36 2.78 37.04
CA PHE A 155 -4.00 2.12 35.78
C PHE A 155 -2.50 2.21 35.50
N VAL A 156 -1.84 3.37 35.72
CA VAL A 156 -0.38 3.48 35.53
C VAL A 156 0.36 2.49 36.43
N HIS A 157 -0.07 2.33 37.69
CA HIS A 157 0.47 1.29 38.59
C HIS A 157 0.27 -0.13 38.03
N THR A 158 -0.92 -0.40 37.50
CA THR A 158 -1.26 -1.70 36.92
C THR A 158 -0.39 -2.01 35.70
N PHE A 159 -0.17 -1.03 34.82
CA PHE A 159 0.69 -1.16 33.65
C PHE A 159 2.15 -1.40 34.05
N VAL A 160 2.70 -0.59 34.96
CA VAL A 160 4.07 -0.75 35.47
C VAL A 160 4.27 -2.13 36.11
N SER A 161 3.32 -2.59 36.93
CA SER A 161 3.35 -3.94 37.50
C SER A 161 3.29 -5.03 36.43
N THR A 162 2.51 -4.82 35.36
CA THR A 162 2.41 -5.75 34.23
C THR A 162 3.74 -5.85 33.48
N VAL A 163 4.41 -4.72 33.20
CA VAL A 163 5.73 -4.69 32.58
C VAL A 163 6.76 -5.43 33.44
N TRP A 164 6.77 -5.18 34.75
CA TRP A 164 7.64 -5.90 35.70
C TRP A 164 7.43 -7.42 35.65
N LYS A 165 6.18 -7.87 35.67
CA LYS A 165 5.85 -9.31 35.63
C LYS A 165 6.25 -9.97 34.31
N ARG A 166 6.11 -9.27 33.18
CA ARG A 166 6.44 -9.80 31.85
C ARG A 166 7.92 -9.62 31.47
N GLN A 167 8.68 -8.83 32.22
CA GLN A 167 10.10 -8.50 31.95
C GLN A 167 10.36 -7.96 30.54
N ALA A 168 9.37 -7.29 29.96
CA ALA A 168 9.43 -6.69 28.64
C ALA A 168 8.46 -5.51 28.56
N HIS A 169 8.79 -4.47 27.81
CA HIS A 169 7.88 -3.33 27.61
C HIS A 169 6.76 -3.62 26.60
N LEU A 170 6.82 -4.73 25.85
CA LEU A 170 5.77 -5.23 24.96
C LEU A 170 5.62 -6.75 25.16
N PRO A 171 4.42 -7.32 25.01
CA PRO A 171 4.25 -8.76 24.99
C PRO A 171 4.86 -9.34 23.70
N PRO A 172 5.50 -10.52 23.74
CA PRO A 172 6.00 -11.18 22.54
C PRO A 172 4.83 -11.48 21.59
N LEU A 173 5.07 -11.33 20.29
CA LEU A 173 4.10 -11.73 19.28
C LEU A 173 4.18 -13.25 19.08
N PRO A 174 3.03 -13.95 18.95
CA PRO A 174 3.03 -15.33 18.52
C PRO A 174 3.69 -15.44 17.13
N ASN A 175 4.43 -16.53 16.91
CA ASN A 175 5.07 -16.78 15.62
C ASN A 175 4.01 -16.99 14.53
N GLU A 176 4.29 -16.44 13.35
CA GLU A 176 3.49 -16.67 12.16
C GLU A 176 3.81 -18.05 11.56
N PRO A 177 2.82 -18.85 11.14
CA PRO A 177 3.09 -20.12 10.48
C PRO A 177 3.65 -19.89 9.07
N GLU A 178 4.82 -20.46 8.79
CA GLU A 178 5.52 -20.34 7.51
C GLU A 178 5.58 -21.70 6.80
N GLY A 179 5.60 -21.68 5.46
CA GLY A 179 5.83 -22.88 4.65
C GLY A 179 4.71 -23.93 4.66
N ILE A 180 3.55 -23.64 5.27
CA ILE A 180 2.38 -24.52 5.22
C ILE A 180 1.68 -24.30 3.87
N PRO A 181 1.53 -25.33 3.02
CA PRO A 181 0.92 -25.17 1.70
C PRO A 181 -0.60 -25.02 1.78
N LEU A 182 -1.19 -24.52 0.69
CA LEU A 182 -2.64 -24.50 0.51
C LEU A 182 -3.19 -25.93 0.39
N GLU A 183 -4.11 -26.29 1.28
CA GLU A 183 -4.88 -27.54 1.20
C GLU A 183 -6.22 -27.30 0.52
N ILE A 184 -6.62 -28.20 -0.40
CA ILE A 184 -7.90 -28.13 -1.10
C ILE A 184 -8.58 -29.49 -1.02
N GLU A 185 -9.78 -29.52 -0.45
CA GLU A 185 -10.70 -30.65 -0.54
C GLU A 185 -11.73 -30.39 -1.64
N GLY A 186 -12.12 -31.42 -2.40
CA GLY A 186 -13.03 -31.27 -3.53
C GLY A 186 -12.34 -30.77 -4.80
N GLN A 187 -13.10 -30.11 -5.68
CA GLN A 187 -12.60 -29.63 -6.97
C GLN A 187 -12.76 -28.12 -7.08
N LEU A 188 -11.64 -27.40 -7.00
CA LEU A 188 -11.61 -25.96 -7.19
C LEU A 188 -11.71 -25.63 -8.68
N ASP A 189 -12.85 -25.06 -9.08
CA ASP A 189 -13.12 -24.62 -10.45
C ASP A 189 -12.61 -23.17 -10.68
N ALA A 190 -12.22 -22.83 -11.92
CA ALA A 190 -11.80 -21.46 -12.25
C ALA A 190 -12.96 -20.44 -12.21
N ASN A 191 -14.20 -20.91 -12.39
CA ASN A 191 -15.40 -20.09 -12.51
C ASN A 191 -16.29 -20.19 -11.27
N ILE A 192 -15.69 -20.18 -10.07
CA ILE A 192 -16.46 -20.07 -8.83
C ILE A 192 -17.26 -18.76 -8.79
N ASP A 193 -18.42 -18.80 -8.13
CA ASP A 193 -19.38 -17.70 -8.06
C ASP A 193 -19.69 -17.27 -6.62
N LEU A 194 -19.36 -18.08 -5.62
CA LEU A 194 -19.48 -17.72 -4.21
C LEU A 194 -18.26 -18.19 -3.41
N ILE A 195 -17.68 -17.27 -2.64
CA ILE A 195 -16.67 -17.55 -1.63
C ILE A 195 -17.29 -17.33 -0.26
N MET A 196 -17.44 -18.38 0.53
CA MET A 196 -17.83 -18.27 1.93
C MET A 196 -16.60 -18.34 2.83
N LEU A 197 -16.26 -17.23 3.49
CA LEU A 197 -15.11 -17.21 4.41
C LEU A 197 -15.51 -17.84 5.75
N CYS A 198 -14.64 -18.66 6.33
CA CYS A 198 -14.88 -19.34 7.60
C CYS A 198 -13.62 -19.25 8.47
N GLY A 199 -13.75 -18.92 9.75
CA GLY A 199 -12.62 -18.85 10.67
C GLY A 199 -12.76 -17.75 11.73
N LEU A 200 -11.85 -17.74 12.70
CA LEU A 200 -11.91 -16.84 13.85
C LEU A 200 -11.69 -15.35 13.48
N PRO A 201 -12.24 -14.38 14.24
CA PRO A 201 -11.81 -12.99 14.12
C PRO A 201 -10.28 -12.90 14.29
N GLY A 202 -9.61 -12.08 13.48
CA GLY A 202 -8.14 -12.00 13.44
C GLY A 202 -7.45 -13.03 12.55
N SER A 203 -8.17 -13.96 11.92
CA SER A 203 -7.57 -15.01 11.08
C SER A 203 -7.13 -14.56 9.68
N GLY A 204 -7.56 -13.39 9.20
CA GLY A 204 -7.16 -12.82 7.90
C GLY A 204 -8.25 -12.81 6.81
N LYS A 205 -9.49 -13.24 7.12
CA LYS A 205 -10.64 -13.28 6.19
C LYS A 205 -10.86 -11.99 5.40
N SER A 206 -11.13 -10.89 6.09
CA SER A 206 -11.44 -9.60 5.46
C SER A 206 -10.28 -9.04 4.63
N TYR A 207 -9.04 -9.34 5.05
CA TYR A 207 -7.86 -8.97 4.26
C TYR A 207 -7.85 -9.73 2.93
N MET A 208 -8.06 -11.05 2.94
CA MET A 208 -8.19 -11.83 1.70
C MET A 208 -9.38 -11.36 0.84
N ALA A 209 -10.53 -11.06 1.44
CA ALA A 209 -11.70 -10.55 0.73
C ALA A 209 -11.36 -9.26 -0.02
N GLN A 210 -10.71 -8.31 0.66
CA GLN A 210 -10.28 -7.05 0.08
C GLN A 210 -9.23 -7.26 -1.02
N MET A 211 -8.27 -8.16 -0.80
CA MET A 211 -7.28 -8.54 -1.80
C MET A 211 -7.92 -9.09 -3.08
N ILE A 212 -8.98 -9.89 -2.99
CA ILE A 212 -9.71 -10.40 -4.15
C ILE A 212 -10.46 -9.26 -4.84
N LEU A 213 -11.24 -8.48 -4.10
CA LEU A 213 -12.04 -7.36 -4.63
C LEU A 213 -11.18 -6.33 -5.36
N THR A 214 -10.05 -5.95 -4.76
CA THR A 214 -9.14 -4.96 -5.34
C THR A 214 -8.49 -5.46 -6.65
N ARG A 215 -8.36 -6.78 -6.85
CA ARG A 215 -7.79 -7.39 -8.06
C ARG A 215 -8.81 -7.68 -9.15
N ASP A 216 -10.06 -7.92 -8.78
CA ASP A 216 -11.13 -8.33 -9.69
C ASP A 216 -12.46 -7.73 -9.21
N ASP A 217 -12.84 -6.63 -9.85
CA ASP A 217 -14.03 -5.81 -9.53
C ASP A 217 -15.36 -6.52 -9.80
N ARG A 218 -15.33 -7.71 -10.41
CA ARG A 218 -16.52 -8.57 -10.57
C ARG A 218 -16.98 -9.17 -9.26
N TRP A 219 -16.09 -9.28 -8.27
CA TRP A 219 -16.45 -9.73 -6.93
C TRP A 219 -17.16 -8.63 -6.15
N THR A 220 -18.10 -9.01 -5.30
CA THR A 220 -18.69 -8.10 -4.32
C THR A 220 -18.54 -8.70 -2.93
N ILE A 221 -18.01 -7.92 -1.99
CA ILE A 221 -17.95 -8.32 -0.57
C ILE A 221 -19.30 -8.04 0.07
N ILE A 222 -19.82 -9.04 0.76
CA ILE A 222 -21.03 -8.97 1.57
C ILE A 222 -20.60 -9.27 3.01
N SER A 223 -20.46 -8.22 3.82
CA SER A 223 -20.00 -8.31 5.21
C SER A 223 -21.11 -7.97 6.19
N GLN A 224 -21.32 -8.83 7.20
CA GLN A 224 -22.24 -8.48 8.28
C GLN A 224 -21.67 -7.36 9.17
N ASP A 225 -20.36 -7.29 9.33
CA ASP A 225 -19.72 -6.29 10.18
C ASP A 225 -19.92 -4.88 9.60
N GLU A 226 -19.96 -4.75 8.27
CA GLU A 226 -20.28 -3.50 7.57
C GLU A 226 -21.77 -3.17 7.59
N THR A 227 -22.63 -4.15 7.30
CA THR A 227 -24.09 -3.95 7.23
C THR A 227 -24.75 -3.82 8.60
N ARG A 228 -24.05 -4.17 9.69
CA ARG A 228 -24.48 -4.15 11.10
C ARG A 228 -25.77 -4.93 11.38
N SER A 229 -26.28 -5.71 10.43
CA SER A 229 -27.54 -6.46 10.53
C SER A 229 -27.48 -7.73 9.70
N ARG A 230 -27.83 -8.86 10.33
CA ARG A 230 -27.94 -10.16 9.66
C ARG A 230 -29.00 -10.10 8.55
N ASP A 231 -30.18 -9.55 8.83
CA ASP A 231 -31.29 -9.45 7.87
C ASP A 231 -30.90 -8.67 6.61
N MET A 232 -30.11 -7.61 6.76
CA MET A 232 -29.60 -6.86 5.61
C MET A 232 -28.61 -7.68 4.80
N CYS A 233 -27.69 -8.39 5.47
CA CYS A 233 -26.72 -9.28 4.85
C CYS A 233 -27.41 -10.43 4.08
N GLU A 234 -28.44 -11.05 4.66
CA GLU A 234 -29.27 -12.09 4.03
C GLU A 234 -29.98 -11.56 2.79
N ARG A 235 -30.59 -10.37 2.88
CA ARG A 235 -31.24 -9.71 1.74
C ARG A 235 -30.25 -9.41 0.63
N GLU A 236 -29.07 -8.88 0.93
CA GLU A 236 -28.05 -8.60 -0.09
C GLU A 236 -27.55 -9.86 -0.78
N LEU A 237 -27.26 -10.93 -0.02
CA LEU A 237 -26.80 -12.19 -0.58
C LEU A 237 -27.88 -12.87 -1.43
N GLY A 238 -29.14 -12.79 -1.02
CA GLY A 238 -30.27 -13.41 -1.72
C GLY A 238 -30.76 -12.65 -2.95
N ARG A 239 -30.26 -11.44 -3.25
CA ARG A 239 -30.74 -10.60 -4.36
C ARG A 239 -30.50 -11.26 -5.73
N PRO A 240 -31.55 -11.65 -6.47
CA PRO A 240 -31.40 -12.28 -7.77
C PRO A 240 -30.79 -11.31 -8.80
N GLY A 241 -29.85 -11.79 -9.61
CA GLY A 241 -29.32 -11.05 -10.77
C GLY A 241 -28.46 -9.82 -10.45
N LYS A 242 -28.21 -9.51 -9.17
CA LYS A 242 -27.39 -8.36 -8.77
C LYS A 242 -25.90 -8.62 -8.95
N TYR A 243 -25.46 -9.85 -8.68
CA TYR A 243 -24.04 -10.23 -8.67
C TYR A 243 -23.83 -11.52 -9.45
N SER A 244 -22.69 -11.62 -10.13
CA SER A 244 -22.22 -12.87 -10.74
C SER A 244 -21.18 -13.59 -9.86
N LYS A 245 -20.55 -12.85 -8.94
CA LYS A 245 -19.55 -13.33 -7.99
C LYS A 245 -19.69 -12.61 -6.65
N ALA A 246 -19.74 -13.33 -5.54
CA ALA A 246 -19.84 -12.73 -4.20
C ALA A 246 -18.90 -13.38 -3.18
N ILE A 247 -18.45 -12.59 -2.21
CA ILE A 247 -17.68 -13.04 -1.05
C ILE A 247 -18.53 -12.78 0.19
N LEU A 248 -18.90 -13.82 0.92
CA LEU A 248 -19.55 -13.70 2.22
C LEU A 248 -18.47 -13.61 3.31
N ASP A 249 -18.15 -12.38 3.74
CA ASP A 249 -17.16 -12.12 4.79
C ASP A 249 -17.81 -12.11 6.18
N ARG A 250 -17.78 -13.29 6.81
CA ARG A 250 -18.26 -13.53 8.18
C ARG A 250 -17.39 -14.61 8.82
N CYS A 251 -17.56 -14.87 10.11
CA CYS A 251 -16.85 -15.97 10.77
C CYS A 251 -17.39 -17.36 10.38
N ASN A 252 -18.69 -17.45 10.05
CA ASN A 252 -19.39 -18.68 9.65
C ASN A 252 -19.01 -19.93 10.48
N PRO A 253 -19.08 -19.86 11.83
CA PRO A 253 -18.55 -20.91 12.70
C PRO A 253 -19.39 -22.19 12.70
N ASP A 254 -20.70 -22.07 12.62
CA ASP A 254 -21.64 -23.17 12.75
C ASP A 254 -22.02 -23.81 11.40
N ARG A 255 -22.17 -25.13 11.40
CA ARG A 255 -22.49 -25.91 10.18
C ARG A 255 -23.90 -25.65 9.66
N GLU A 256 -24.88 -25.56 10.55
CA GLU A 256 -26.27 -25.32 10.14
C GLU A 256 -26.45 -23.88 9.65
N ASP A 257 -25.76 -22.91 10.25
CA ASP A 257 -25.71 -21.53 9.75
C ASP A 257 -25.17 -21.48 8.31
N ARG A 258 -24.05 -22.15 8.03
CA ARG A 258 -23.48 -22.20 6.66
C ARG A 258 -24.43 -22.78 5.63
N LYS A 259 -25.15 -23.85 5.97
CA LYS A 259 -26.20 -24.42 5.09
C LYS A 259 -27.32 -23.42 4.81
N GLN A 260 -27.74 -22.64 5.81
CA GLN A 260 -28.74 -21.59 5.60
C GLN A 260 -28.23 -20.50 4.65
N TRP A 261 -26.97 -20.07 4.79
CA TRP A 261 -26.36 -19.10 3.88
C TRP A 261 -26.26 -19.63 2.44
N LEU A 262 -25.92 -20.91 2.26
CA LEU A 262 -25.94 -21.55 0.95
C LEU A 262 -27.35 -21.60 0.36
N ALA A 263 -28.37 -21.87 1.18
CA ALA A 263 -29.77 -21.84 0.74
C ALA A 263 -30.23 -20.44 0.31
N ILE A 264 -29.78 -19.38 1.00
CA ILE A 264 -30.03 -17.99 0.59
C ILE A 264 -29.31 -17.68 -0.73
N ALA A 265 -28.06 -18.12 -0.86
CA ALA A 265 -27.27 -18.01 -2.07
C ALA A 265 -27.61 -19.08 -3.12
N HIS A 266 -28.90 -19.47 -3.25
CA HIS A 266 -29.40 -20.44 -4.24
C HIS A 266 -29.01 -20.15 -5.71
N TRP A 267 -28.57 -18.93 -6.02
CA TRP A 267 -28.06 -18.55 -7.33
C TRP A 267 -26.63 -19.06 -7.59
N ALA A 268 -25.85 -19.32 -6.54
CA ALA A 268 -24.49 -19.81 -6.63
C ALA A 268 -24.49 -21.30 -7.02
N ARG A 269 -23.81 -21.62 -8.12
CA ARG A 269 -23.68 -22.97 -8.67
C ARG A 269 -22.38 -23.63 -8.27
N LYS A 270 -21.35 -22.84 -7.99
CA LYS A 270 -19.99 -23.30 -7.68
C LYS A 270 -19.47 -22.64 -6.39
N PRO A 271 -20.19 -22.79 -5.25
CA PRO A 271 -19.78 -22.21 -4.00
C PRO A 271 -18.56 -22.94 -3.41
N ILE A 272 -17.59 -22.19 -2.90
CA ILE A 272 -16.47 -22.72 -2.12
C ILE A 272 -16.50 -22.17 -0.70
N CYS A 273 -15.91 -22.92 0.22
CA CYS A 273 -15.59 -22.41 1.56
C CYS A 273 -14.09 -22.17 1.67
N VAL A 274 -13.69 -21.02 2.18
CA VAL A 274 -12.28 -20.74 2.53
C VAL A 274 -12.16 -20.75 4.04
N TYR A 275 -11.53 -21.80 4.57
CA TYR A 275 -11.39 -22.05 5.99
C TYR A 275 -10.02 -21.58 6.50
N PHE A 276 -10.02 -20.56 7.34
CA PHE A 276 -8.84 -20.03 8.00
C PHE A 276 -8.63 -20.76 9.33
N ASP A 277 -7.80 -21.79 9.29
CA ASP A 277 -7.49 -22.69 10.39
C ASP A 277 -6.21 -22.26 11.12
N TYR A 278 -6.24 -21.02 11.62
CA TYR A 278 -5.14 -20.44 12.40
C TYR A 278 -5.32 -20.70 13.89
N ASP A 279 -4.18 -20.75 14.60
CA ASP A 279 -4.15 -20.86 16.05
C ASP A 279 -4.95 -19.70 16.72
N PRO A 280 -5.82 -20.00 17.70
CA PRO A 280 -6.61 -18.99 18.39
C PRO A 280 -5.78 -17.92 19.10
N ILE A 281 -4.61 -18.25 19.65
CA ILE A 281 -3.72 -17.30 20.33
C ILE A 281 -3.20 -16.27 19.31
N LEU A 282 -2.81 -16.74 18.12
CA LEU A 282 -2.40 -15.87 17.03
C LEU A 282 -3.55 -14.97 16.56
N CYS A 283 -4.75 -15.52 16.39
CA CYS A 283 -5.94 -14.75 16.02
C CYS A 283 -6.27 -13.66 17.05
N VAL A 284 -6.19 -13.98 18.35
CA VAL A 284 -6.35 -13.02 19.44
C VAL A 284 -5.26 -11.96 19.36
N SER A 285 -3.99 -12.35 19.22
CA SER A 285 -2.88 -11.39 19.12
C SER A 285 -3.07 -10.39 17.97
N ARG A 286 -3.45 -10.88 16.78
CA ARG A 286 -3.73 -10.03 15.62
C ARG A 286 -4.92 -9.11 15.86
N ALA A 287 -6.01 -9.62 16.45
CA ALA A 287 -7.20 -8.81 16.74
C ALA A 287 -6.93 -7.73 17.80
N GLN A 288 -6.09 -8.01 18.81
CA GLN A 288 -5.68 -7.03 19.82
C GLN A 288 -4.81 -5.90 19.25
N GLN A 289 -4.18 -6.13 18.10
CA GLN A 289 -3.32 -5.15 17.45
C GLN A 289 -4.06 -4.26 16.45
N ARG A 290 -5.34 -4.52 16.18
CA ARG A 290 -6.14 -3.72 15.25
C ARG A 290 -6.74 -2.52 15.98
N SER A 291 -6.40 -1.32 15.52
CA SER A 291 -7.06 -0.08 15.89
C SER A 291 -8.38 0.14 15.15
N ASP A 292 -8.48 -0.36 13.92
CA ASP A 292 -9.48 0.11 12.95
C ASP A 292 -10.75 -0.76 12.91
N HIS A 293 -10.96 -1.64 13.90
CA HIS A 293 -12.16 -2.49 13.92
C HIS A 293 -13.36 -1.72 14.47
N PRO A 294 -14.48 -1.59 13.73
CA PRO A 294 -15.61 -0.74 14.11
C PRO A 294 -16.32 -1.16 15.41
N THR A 295 -16.18 -2.42 15.84
CA THR A 295 -16.92 -2.98 16.98
C THR A 295 -16.08 -3.69 18.05
N LEU A 296 -14.77 -3.91 17.81
CA LEU A 296 -13.92 -4.71 18.71
C LEU A 296 -12.65 -3.94 19.05
N ILE A 297 -12.77 -3.07 20.05
CA ILE A 297 -11.65 -2.29 20.61
C ILE A 297 -10.69 -3.24 21.35
N PRO A 298 -9.36 -3.07 21.21
CA PRO A 298 -8.36 -3.84 21.96
C PRO A 298 -8.64 -3.92 23.47
N GLY A 299 -8.64 -5.14 23.99
CA GLY A 299 -8.89 -5.45 25.38
C GLY A 299 -9.66 -6.76 25.59
N GLN A 300 -10.34 -6.87 26.73
CA GLN A 300 -11.03 -8.11 27.12
C GLN A 300 -12.18 -8.49 26.17
N ARG A 301 -12.86 -7.51 25.57
CA ARG A 301 -13.96 -7.76 24.63
C ARG A 301 -13.52 -8.60 23.43
N VAL A 302 -12.33 -8.33 22.88
CA VAL A 302 -11.73 -9.13 21.78
C VAL A 302 -11.57 -10.60 22.19
N ARG A 303 -10.98 -10.85 23.37
CA ARG A 303 -10.77 -12.23 23.88
C ARG A 303 -12.11 -12.96 24.03
N THR A 304 -13.07 -12.32 24.68
CA THR A 304 -14.40 -12.90 24.91
C THR A 304 -15.10 -13.22 23.59
N ALA A 305 -15.06 -12.30 22.62
CA ALA A 305 -15.68 -12.50 21.31
C ALA A 305 -15.04 -13.66 20.53
N ILE A 306 -13.70 -13.70 20.46
CA ILE A 306 -12.99 -14.78 19.75
C ILE A 306 -13.23 -16.13 20.42
N HIS A 307 -13.17 -16.22 21.76
CA HIS A 307 -13.46 -17.46 22.47
C HIS A 307 -14.92 -17.93 22.29
N ALA A 308 -15.88 -17.00 22.22
CA ALA A 308 -17.27 -17.35 21.93
C ALA A 308 -17.41 -17.98 20.54
N VAL A 309 -16.80 -17.38 19.51
CA VAL A 309 -16.79 -17.92 18.14
C VAL A 309 -16.04 -19.26 18.08
N GLN A 310 -14.91 -19.36 18.76
CA GLN A 310 -14.09 -20.59 18.82
C GLN A 310 -14.88 -21.78 19.35
N ARG A 311 -15.70 -21.59 20.40
CA ARG A 311 -16.53 -22.66 20.97
C ARG A 311 -17.58 -23.20 19.99
N GLN A 312 -18.00 -22.38 19.03
CA GLN A 312 -18.98 -22.76 18.00
C GLN A 312 -18.32 -23.25 16.71
N MET A 313 -17.01 -23.05 16.55
CA MET A 313 -16.31 -23.30 15.29
C MET A 313 -16.32 -24.79 14.93
N ALA A 314 -17.00 -25.13 13.85
CA ALA A 314 -17.02 -26.45 13.25
C ALA A 314 -16.35 -26.41 11.87
N ARG A 315 -15.38 -27.30 11.64
CA ARG A 315 -14.70 -27.45 10.33
C ARG A 315 -15.73 -27.62 9.21
N PRO A 316 -15.64 -26.85 8.11
CA PRO A 316 -16.53 -27.02 6.97
C PRO A 316 -16.35 -28.37 6.29
N ARG A 317 -17.42 -28.86 5.65
CA ARG A 317 -17.46 -30.15 4.94
C ARG A 317 -18.15 -30.03 3.59
N LEU A 318 -17.71 -30.84 2.62
CA LEU A 318 -18.27 -30.83 1.26
C LEU A 318 -19.76 -31.20 1.24
N ASP A 319 -20.20 -32.03 2.19
CA ASP A 319 -21.60 -32.44 2.34
C ASP A 319 -22.55 -31.28 2.77
N GLU A 320 -22.02 -30.09 3.04
CA GLU A 320 -22.81 -28.87 3.25
C GLU A 320 -23.28 -28.23 1.94
N GLY A 321 -22.69 -28.60 0.79
CA GLY A 321 -23.05 -28.07 -0.53
C GLY A 321 -21.93 -27.29 -1.23
N PHE A 322 -20.71 -27.26 -0.67
CA PHE A 322 -19.55 -26.66 -1.31
C PHE A 322 -18.94 -27.59 -2.37
N ILE A 323 -18.48 -27.05 -3.50
CA ILE A 323 -17.73 -27.82 -4.50
C ILE A 323 -16.27 -28.04 -4.09
N ALA A 324 -15.74 -27.15 -3.25
CA ALA A 324 -14.40 -27.22 -2.69
C ALA A 324 -14.30 -26.50 -1.35
N ILE A 325 -13.36 -26.97 -0.52
CA ILE A 325 -12.94 -26.31 0.72
C ILE A 325 -11.46 -26.02 0.61
N CYS A 326 -11.10 -24.75 0.69
CA CYS A 326 -9.70 -24.30 0.67
C CYS A 326 -9.28 -23.97 2.10
N ILE A 327 -8.28 -24.67 2.63
CA ILE A 327 -7.83 -24.51 4.01
C ILE A 327 -6.54 -23.70 4.03
N ILE A 328 -6.57 -22.59 4.78
CA ILE A 328 -5.49 -21.62 4.91
C ILE A 328 -4.94 -21.67 6.33
N ARG A 329 -3.63 -21.87 6.45
CA ARG A 329 -2.89 -21.84 7.73
C ARG A 329 -1.64 -20.95 7.70
N SER A 330 -1.32 -20.34 6.57
CA SER A 330 -0.15 -19.48 6.35
C SER A 330 -0.50 -18.38 5.34
N PHE A 331 0.29 -17.30 5.33
CA PHE A 331 0.16 -16.26 4.31
C PHE A 331 0.45 -16.81 2.92
N ASP A 332 1.42 -17.72 2.78
CA ASP A 332 1.74 -18.40 1.52
C ASP A 332 0.52 -19.14 0.95
N ALA A 333 -0.21 -19.88 1.79
CA ALA A 333 -1.43 -20.58 1.38
C ALA A 333 -2.52 -19.60 0.93
N ALA A 334 -2.68 -18.48 1.63
CA ALA A 334 -3.62 -17.43 1.25
C ALA A 334 -3.26 -16.80 -0.11
N ASN A 335 -1.99 -16.41 -0.30
CA ASN A 335 -1.48 -15.84 -1.54
C ASN A 335 -1.60 -16.81 -2.71
N GLN A 336 -1.30 -18.09 -2.50
CA GLN A 336 -1.51 -19.15 -3.49
C GLN A 336 -2.97 -19.26 -3.91
N LEU A 337 -3.92 -19.17 -2.97
CA LEU A 337 -5.34 -19.21 -3.30
C LEU A 337 -5.77 -17.95 -4.05
N ILE A 338 -5.37 -16.76 -3.57
CA ILE A 338 -5.66 -15.49 -4.26
C ILE A 338 -5.16 -15.55 -5.71
N LYS A 339 -3.92 -15.97 -5.94
CA LYS A 339 -3.34 -16.13 -7.28
C LYS A 339 -4.14 -17.06 -8.19
N ARG A 340 -4.75 -18.12 -7.64
CA ARG A 340 -5.62 -19.05 -8.40
C ARG A 340 -6.99 -18.44 -8.69
N LEU A 341 -7.55 -17.69 -7.76
CA LEU A 341 -8.90 -17.12 -7.87
C LEU A 341 -8.95 -15.84 -8.70
N THR A 342 -7.88 -15.02 -8.62
CA THR A 342 -7.73 -13.75 -9.33
C THR A 342 -6.35 -13.69 -10.01
N PRO A 343 -6.09 -14.56 -11.00
CA PRO A 343 -4.79 -14.60 -11.67
C PRO A 343 -4.51 -13.28 -12.39
N ILE A 344 -3.43 -12.62 -12.01
CA ILE A 344 -2.96 -11.41 -12.66
C ILE A 344 -1.88 -11.79 -13.67
N GLY A 345 -2.25 -11.70 -14.94
CA GLY A 345 -1.31 -11.89 -16.05
C GLY A 345 -0.43 -10.67 -16.29
N VAL A 346 0.54 -10.87 -17.18
CA VAL A 346 1.30 -9.79 -17.79
C VAL A 346 0.32 -8.80 -18.42
N LEU A 347 0.33 -7.55 -17.95
CA LEU A 347 -0.38 -6.49 -18.64
C LEU A 347 0.47 -6.14 -19.85
N LYS A 348 0.01 -6.53 -21.04
CA LYS A 348 0.68 -6.14 -22.29
C LYS A 348 0.85 -4.62 -22.28
N PHE A 349 2.03 -4.15 -22.65
CA PHE A 349 2.33 -2.72 -22.68
C PHE A 349 1.21 -2.01 -23.45
N LEU A 350 0.52 -1.11 -22.75
CA LEU A 350 -0.58 -0.36 -23.32
C LEU A 350 0.02 0.53 -24.41
N ARG A 351 -0.32 0.25 -25.67
CA ARG A 351 0.26 0.95 -26.81
C ARG A 351 -0.09 2.43 -26.73
N THR A 352 0.87 3.28 -27.06
CA THR A 352 0.68 4.73 -27.21
C THR A 352 0.43 5.02 -28.68
N GLY A 353 -0.68 5.68 -29.01
CA GLY A 353 -1.02 6.05 -30.38
C GLY A 353 -0.23 7.26 -30.88
N HIS A 354 -0.18 7.43 -32.20
CA HIS A 354 0.40 8.60 -32.85
C HIS A 354 -0.55 9.80 -32.78
N LEU A 355 -0.09 10.93 -32.24
CA LEU A 355 -0.83 12.20 -32.33
C LEU A 355 -0.88 12.72 -33.77
N MET A 356 0.23 12.53 -34.49
CA MET A 356 0.38 12.89 -35.90
C MET A 356 1.26 11.85 -36.58
N ASN A 357 0.94 11.53 -37.83
CA ASN A 357 1.79 10.70 -38.67
C ASN A 357 2.65 11.60 -39.58
N LEU A 358 3.95 11.67 -39.29
CA LEU A 358 4.93 12.38 -40.12
C LEU A 358 5.55 11.48 -41.20
N GLY A 359 5.07 10.25 -41.37
CA GLY A 359 5.60 9.25 -42.31
C GLY A 359 6.26 8.04 -41.64
N ALA A 360 6.39 8.05 -40.31
CA ALA A 360 7.03 6.99 -39.52
C ALA A 360 6.05 5.95 -38.91
N ALA A 361 4.73 6.14 -39.07
CA ALA A 361 3.76 5.18 -38.55
C ALA A 361 3.72 3.89 -39.39
N THR A 362 3.69 2.75 -38.72
CA THR A 362 3.57 1.42 -39.32
C THR A 362 2.10 0.97 -39.42
N LYS A 363 1.83 -0.17 -40.07
CA LYS A 363 0.47 -0.74 -40.16
C LYS A 363 -0.13 -1.11 -38.80
N ASP A 364 0.70 -1.27 -37.77
CA ASP A 364 0.31 -1.63 -36.40
C ASP A 364 0.08 -0.42 -35.48
N ASP A 365 0.33 0.80 -35.98
CA ASP A 365 0.13 2.06 -35.26
C ASP A 365 -1.29 2.60 -35.48
N PHE A 366 -1.85 3.24 -34.46
CA PHE A 366 -3.14 3.92 -34.53
C PHE A 366 -2.99 5.40 -34.20
N LEU A 367 -3.85 6.23 -34.80
CA LEU A 367 -3.90 7.67 -34.50
C LEU A 367 -4.72 7.93 -33.24
N VAL A 368 -4.30 8.91 -32.45
CA VAL A 368 -5.04 9.42 -31.30
C VAL A 368 -5.32 10.90 -31.49
N SER A 369 -6.54 11.31 -31.19
CA SER A 369 -6.92 12.70 -31.08
C SER A 369 -7.19 13.01 -29.61
N PHE A 370 -6.61 14.09 -29.12
CA PHE A 370 -6.93 14.56 -27.78
C PHE A 370 -8.18 15.43 -27.93
N ASN A 371 -9.28 15.01 -27.32
CA ASN A 371 -10.53 15.77 -27.38
C ASN A 371 -10.30 17.17 -26.80
N GLN A 372 -10.76 18.20 -27.50
CA GLN A 372 -10.65 19.58 -27.01
C GLN A 372 -11.47 19.72 -25.72
N THR A 373 -10.80 19.82 -24.58
CA THR A 373 -11.40 20.32 -23.35
C THR A 373 -11.53 21.84 -23.44
N ASN A 374 -12.58 22.41 -22.85
CA ASN A 374 -12.79 23.86 -22.84
C ASN A 374 -11.67 24.62 -22.07
N ASP A 375 -10.90 23.93 -21.23
CA ASP A 375 -9.69 24.43 -20.60
C ASP A 375 -8.46 24.09 -21.43
N ARG A 376 -7.50 25.02 -21.53
CA ARG A 376 -6.17 24.75 -22.12
C ARG A 376 -5.47 23.69 -21.26
N PRO A 377 -5.32 22.44 -21.73
CA PRO A 377 -4.76 21.38 -20.90
C PRO A 377 -3.27 21.66 -20.64
N TYR A 378 -2.84 21.35 -19.41
CA TYR A 378 -1.43 21.38 -19.05
C TYR A 378 -0.75 20.15 -19.67
N VAL A 379 0.29 20.39 -20.46
CA VAL A 379 1.00 19.37 -21.22
C VAL A 379 2.42 19.24 -20.70
N VAL A 380 2.86 18.00 -20.56
CA VAL A 380 4.26 17.64 -20.37
C VAL A 380 4.73 16.88 -21.62
N ILE A 381 5.83 17.34 -22.21
CA ILE A 381 6.46 16.71 -23.37
C ILE A 381 7.85 16.24 -22.96
N THR A 382 8.13 14.96 -23.18
CA THR A 382 9.43 14.34 -22.92
C THR A 382 10.08 13.84 -24.20
N GLU A 383 11.40 13.73 -24.18
CA GLU A 383 12.13 13.00 -25.21
C GLU A 383 11.64 11.56 -25.24
N LYS A 384 11.35 11.05 -26.44
CA LYS A 384 11.17 9.62 -26.62
C LYS A 384 12.53 8.99 -26.90
N VAL A 385 12.88 7.99 -26.09
CA VAL A 385 14.14 7.26 -26.18
C VAL A 385 13.91 5.94 -26.93
N ASP A 386 14.85 5.61 -27.80
CA ASP A 386 14.85 4.39 -28.60
C ASP A 386 15.51 3.24 -27.84
N GLY A 387 14.72 2.19 -27.55
CA GLY A 387 15.18 1.08 -26.72
C GLY A 387 14.19 -0.07 -26.70
N ALA A 388 14.38 -0.95 -25.71
CA ALA A 388 13.46 -2.05 -25.43
C ALA A 388 12.54 -1.67 -24.27
N ASN A 389 11.23 -1.62 -24.55
CA ASN A 389 10.22 -1.33 -23.54
C ASN A 389 10.34 -2.30 -22.34
N MET A 390 10.34 -1.74 -21.14
CA MET A 390 10.52 -2.50 -19.91
C MET A 390 9.56 -2.00 -18.82
N GLY A 391 9.04 -2.94 -18.04
CA GLY A 391 8.18 -2.65 -16.89
C GLY A 391 8.63 -3.42 -15.65
N PHE A 392 8.63 -2.77 -14.49
CA PHE A 392 8.89 -3.37 -13.19
C PHE A 392 7.61 -3.35 -12.35
N SER A 393 7.30 -4.47 -11.71
CA SER A 393 6.17 -4.61 -10.79
C SER A 393 6.48 -5.66 -9.72
N LEU A 394 5.66 -5.77 -8.67
CA LEU A 394 5.76 -6.88 -7.73
C LEU A 394 4.82 -8.01 -8.13
N SER A 395 5.17 -9.23 -7.72
CA SER A 395 4.27 -10.37 -7.71
C SER A 395 3.42 -10.40 -6.44
N VAL A 396 2.44 -11.31 -6.36
CA VAL A 396 1.63 -11.53 -5.15
C VAL A 396 2.48 -11.85 -3.91
N ASP A 397 3.64 -12.49 -4.15
CA ASP A 397 4.62 -12.86 -3.13
C ASP A 397 5.59 -11.70 -2.81
N ARG A 398 5.34 -10.49 -3.34
CA ARG A 398 6.16 -9.28 -3.21
C ARG A 398 7.57 -9.39 -3.78
N GLU A 399 7.79 -10.36 -4.67
CA GLU A 399 9.03 -10.44 -5.45
C GLU A 399 8.98 -9.54 -6.68
N LEU A 400 10.09 -8.86 -6.98
CA LEU A 400 10.23 -8.05 -8.18
C LEU A 400 10.14 -8.92 -9.44
N VAL A 401 9.28 -8.52 -10.36
CA VAL A 401 9.13 -9.13 -11.69
C VAL A 401 9.32 -8.08 -12.77
N VAL A 402 10.06 -8.47 -13.82
CA VAL A 402 10.39 -7.61 -14.96
C VAL A 402 9.67 -8.11 -16.19
N GLN A 403 8.98 -7.21 -16.88
CA GLN A 403 8.30 -7.49 -18.14
C GLN A 403 8.87 -6.68 -19.30
N ASN A 404 8.84 -7.26 -20.50
CA ASN A 404 8.90 -6.53 -21.76
C ASN A 404 7.44 -6.29 -22.24
N ARG A 405 7.23 -6.01 -23.54
CA ARG A 405 5.92 -5.66 -24.12
C ARG A 405 4.80 -6.66 -23.85
N SER A 406 5.09 -7.95 -23.75
CA SER A 406 4.05 -9.00 -23.70
C SER A 406 4.36 -10.20 -22.81
N HIS A 407 5.54 -10.28 -22.20
CA HIS A 407 5.96 -11.40 -21.37
C HIS A 407 6.98 -10.96 -20.31
N TYR A 408 7.11 -11.76 -19.26
CA TYR A 408 8.16 -11.59 -18.25
C TYR A 408 9.53 -12.01 -18.80
N ILE A 409 10.58 -11.32 -18.37
CA ILE A 409 11.96 -11.51 -18.81
C ILE A 409 12.90 -11.69 -17.63
N THR A 410 14.04 -12.32 -17.88
CA THR A 410 15.13 -12.52 -16.93
C THR A 410 16.47 -12.22 -17.60
N SER A 411 17.57 -12.26 -16.84
CA SER A 411 18.91 -12.04 -17.37
C SER A 411 19.36 -13.07 -18.43
N THR A 412 18.69 -14.23 -18.50
CA THR A 412 18.96 -15.28 -19.48
C THR A 412 18.07 -15.20 -20.72
N SER A 413 17.04 -14.35 -20.72
CA SER A 413 16.06 -14.28 -21.81
C SER A 413 16.65 -13.79 -23.14
N HIS A 414 17.56 -12.80 -23.10
CA HIS A 414 18.27 -12.29 -24.28
C HIS A 414 19.58 -11.63 -23.84
N ALA A 415 20.58 -11.56 -24.72
CA ALA A 415 21.91 -11.03 -24.36
C ALA A 415 21.88 -9.55 -23.90
N GLN A 416 20.89 -8.75 -24.34
CA GLN A 416 20.68 -7.37 -23.88
C GLN A 416 20.27 -7.27 -22.40
N PHE A 417 19.68 -8.33 -21.84
CA PHE A 417 19.20 -8.37 -20.46
C PHE A 417 20.22 -8.98 -19.49
N ARG A 418 21.42 -9.39 -19.94
CA ARG A 418 22.47 -9.90 -19.04
C ARG A 418 22.75 -8.97 -17.85
N PRO A 419 22.81 -7.63 -18.00
CA PRO A 419 23.02 -6.73 -16.87
C PRO A 419 21.81 -6.55 -15.94
N LEU A 420 20.63 -7.09 -16.31
CA LEU A 420 19.36 -6.81 -15.63
C LEU A 420 19.40 -7.21 -14.15
N TYR A 421 19.97 -8.37 -13.82
CA TYR A 421 20.05 -8.83 -12.43
C TYR A 421 20.82 -7.84 -11.56
N ASN A 422 22.03 -7.47 -11.97
CA ASN A 422 22.85 -6.50 -11.22
C ASN A 422 22.15 -5.14 -11.12
N TRP A 423 21.52 -4.67 -12.21
CA TRP A 423 20.81 -3.40 -12.19
C TRP A 423 19.62 -3.42 -11.21
N VAL A 424 18.84 -4.50 -11.19
CA VAL A 424 17.72 -4.67 -10.25
C VAL A 424 18.21 -4.69 -8.81
N GLU A 425 19.29 -5.40 -8.51
CA GLU A 425 19.84 -5.43 -7.14
C GLU A 425 20.33 -4.05 -6.69
N THR A 426 21.04 -3.31 -7.55
CA THR A 426 21.50 -1.93 -7.25
C THR A 426 20.33 -0.98 -6.99
N HIS A 427 19.19 -1.18 -7.66
CA HIS A 427 18.02 -0.30 -7.57
C HIS A 427 16.87 -0.88 -6.74
N ARG A 428 17.10 -2.00 -6.03
CA ARG A 428 16.08 -2.77 -5.34
C ARG A 428 15.28 -1.88 -4.38
N GLU A 429 15.97 -1.18 -3.48
CA GLU A 429 15.31 -0.31 -2.49
C GLU A 429 14.43 0.76 -3.15
N GLY A 430 14.94 1.43 -4.19
CA GLY A 430 14.19 2.43 -4.96
C GLY A 430 12.94 1.83 -5.62
N LEU A 431 13.06 0.65 -6.24
CA LEU A 431 11.93 -0.06 -6.84
C LEU A 431 10.87 -0.44 -5.81
N TYR A 432 11.26 -0.97 -4.64
CA TYR A 432 10.30 -1.29 -3.57
C TYR A 432 9.60 -0.05 -3.02
N ASN A 433 10.30 1.07 -2.84
CA ASN A 433 9.70 2.34 -2.39
C ASN A 433 8.60 2.86 -3.35
N ILE A 434 8.74 2.56 -4.64
CA ILE A 434 7.80 2.97 -5.69
C ILE A 434 6.65 1.97 -5.84
N LEU A 435 6.94 0.67 -5.77
CA LEU A 435 6.00 -0.39 -6.14
C LEU A 435 5.24 -0.97 -4.94
N ASP A 436 5.86 -1.09 -3.76
CA ASP A 436 5.25 -1.70 -2.57
C ASP A 436 4.42 -0.71 -1.75
N ARG A 437 3.42 -0.11 -2.41
CA ARG A 437 2.60 0.97 -1.83
C ARG A 437 1.21 0.52 -1.41
N ASP A 438 0.78 -0.66 -1.82
CA ASP A 438 -0.54 -1.20 -1.50
C ASP A 438 -0.40 -2.59 -0.88
N ASN A 439 -0.67 -2.65 0.42
CA ASN A 439 -0.55 -3.90 1.16
C ASN A 439 -1.52 -4.98 0.67
N SER A 440 -2.66 -4.62 0.09
CA SER A 440 -3.66 -5.56 -0.39
C SER A 440 -3.47 -5.92 -1.86
N PHE A 441 -2.68 -5.13 -2.61
CA PHE A 441 -2.44 -5.36 -4.03
C PHE A 441 -0.98 -5.07 -4.42
N PRO A 442 -0.02 -5.95 -4.05
CA PRO A 442 1.39 -5.78 -4.41
C PRO A 442 1.62 -5.58 -5.92
N GLU A 443 0.84 -6.25 -6.77
CA GLU A 443 1.01 -6.17 -8.22
C GLU A 443 0.38 -4.91 -8.85
N ARG A 444 -0.16 -3.99 -8.04
CA ARG A 444 -0.94 -2.81 -8.47
C ARG A 444 -0.15 -1.87 -9.38
N TYR A 445 1.08 -1.57 -9.02
CA TYR A 445 1.87 -0.55 -9.71
C TYR A 445 2.85 -1.17 -10.70
N ILE A 446 2.99 -0.54 -11.86
CA ILE A 446 3.99 -0.90 -12.86
C ILE A 446 4.78 0.35 -13.24
N LEU A 447 6.08 0.35 -12.95
CA LEU A 447 7.00 1.38 -13.41
C LEU A 447 7.48 1.02 -14.82
N TYR A 448 7.08 1.83 -15.81
CA TYR A 448 7.48 1.66 -17.21
C TYR A 448 8.63 2.59 -17.58
N GLY A 449 9.50 2.06 -18.44
CA GLY A 449 10.62 2.78 -19.01
C GLY A 449 11.18 2.11 -20.24
N GLU A 450 12.30 2.64 -20.71
CA GLU A 450 13.08 2.09 -21.82
C GLU A 450 14.38 1.49 -21.31
N TRP A 451 14.64 0.23 -21.66
CA TRP A 451 15.90 -0.45 -21.47
C TRP A 451 16.82 -0.18 -22.65
N VAL A 452 17.98 0.41 -22.37
CA VAL A 452 18.81 1.08 -23.39
C VAL A 452 20.23 0.50 -23.47
N VAL A 453 20.43 -0.74 -23.05
CA VAL A 453 21.74 -1.42 -23.15
C VAL A 453 22.14 -1.65 -24.61
N ALA A 454 21.22 -2.12 -25.44
CA ALA A 454 21.45 -2.32 -26.87
C ALA A 454 21.16 -1.04 -27.64
N THR A 455 22.07 -0.66 -28.53
CA THR A 455 21.75 0.28 -29.60
C THR A 455 20.71 -0.39 -30.50
N HIS A 456 19.55 0.21 -30.67
CA HIS A 456 18.55 -0.21 -31.66
C HIS A 456 18.80 0.55 -32.97
N SER A 457 18.24 1.75 -33.08
CA SER A 457 18.36 2.62 -34.25
C SER A 457 19.24 3.84 -33.93
N ILE A 458 19.13 4.38 -32.71
CA ILE A 458 19.94 5.52 -32.25
C ILE A 458 21.13 5.05 -31.39
N PRO A 459 22.38 5.36 -31.79
CA PRO A 459 23.58 5.00 -31.04
C PRO A 459 23.86 6.02 -29.93
N TYR A 460 23.15 5.88 -28.80
CA TYR A 460 23.36 6.77 -27.67
C TYR A 460 24.77 6.65 -27.09
N SER A 461 25.35 7.79 -26.68
CA SER A 461 26.74 7.87 -26.21
C SER A 461 26.88 8.40 -24.78
N ARG A 462 25.83 8.98 -24.21
CA ARG A 462 25.86 9.70 -22.92
C ARG A 462 24.62 9.40 -22.06
N LEU A 463 24.17 8.15 -22.02
CA LEU A 463 23.04 7.75 -21.16
C LEU A 463 23.47 7.78 -19.68
N PRO A 464 22.60 8.22 -18.76
CA PRO A 464 22.95 8.26 -17.33
C PRO A 464 22.95 6.86 -16.72
N ASP A 465 22.11 5.95 -17.23
CA ASP A 465 22.01 4.56 -16.78
C ASP A 465 21.30 3.69 -17.83
N ARG A 466 21.22 2.37 -17.57
CA ARG A 466 20.70 1.30 -18.44
C ARG A 466 19.19 1.28 -18.59
N PHE A 467 18.46 2.00 -17.75
CA PHE A 467 17.01 2.13 -17.77
C PHE A 467 16.59 3.59 -17.55
N LEU A 468 15.63 4.05 -18.35
CA LEU A 468 15.02 5.37 -18.21
C LEU A 468 13.51 5.24 -18.00
N ALA A 469 13.04 5.58 -16.80
CA ALA A 469 11.62 5.58 -16.47
C ALA A 469 10.88 6.69 -17.24
N PHE A 470 9.63 6.44 -17.63
CA PHE A 470 8.78 7.45 -18.26
C PHE A 470 7.34 7.49 -17.77
N ASP A 471 6.80 6.39 -17.24
CA ASP A 471 5.42 6.31 -16.76
C ASP A 471 5.29 5.37 -15.55
N LEU A 472 4.31 5.63 -14.69
CA LEU A 472 3.86 4.72 -13.63
C LEU A 472 2.38 4.44 -13.83
N TYR A 473 2.03 3.16 -13.95
CA TYR A 473 0.67 2.70 -14.17
C TYR A 473 0.06 2.12 -12.91
N ASP A 474 -1.18 2.49 -12.61
CA ASP A 474 -1.98 1.93 -11.53
C ASP A 474 -3.04 0.97 -12.11
N ARG A 475 -2.89 -0.34 -11.84
CA ARG A 475 -3.82 -1.36 -12.32
C ARG A 475 -5.22 -1.26 -11.69
N GLN A 476 -5.33 -0.73 -10.47
CA GLN A 476 -6.61 -0.66 -9.78
C GLN A 476 -7.51 0.39 -10.41
N THR A 477 -6.97 1.60 -10.62
CA THR A 477 -7.71 2.72 -11.23
C THR A 477 -7.63 2.72 -12.75
N GLN A 478 -6.72 1.92 -13.32
CA GLN A 478 -6.41 1.87 -14.75
C GLN A 478 -5.89 3.21 -15.30
N THR A 479 -5.25 4.02 -14.46
CA THR A 479 -4.73 5.35 -14.79
C THR A 479 -3.21 5.40 -14.75
N TRP A 480 -2.64 6.50 -15.26
CA TRP A 480 -1.21 6.79 -15.18
C TRP A 480 -0.98 7.96 -14.23
N ALA A 481 0.07 7.87 -13.41
CA ALA A 481 0.51 9.00 -12.61
C ALA A 481 1.06 10.13 -13.50
N ASP A 482 0.77 11.38 -13.13
CA ASP A 482 1.38 12.54 -13.79
C ASP A 482 2.89 12.64 -13.54
N ARG A 483 3.55 13.55 -14.25
CA ARG A 483 5.00 13.69 -14.18
C ARG A 483 5.47 14.11 -12.79
N ASP A 484 4.78 15.03 -12.12
CA ASP A 484 5.17 15.53 -10.81
C ASP A 484 5.04 14.47 -9.71
N THR A 485 4.03 13.60 -9.81
CA THR A 485 3.90 12.45 -8.91
C THR A 485 5.03 11.46 -9.16
N LEU A 486 5.33 11.12 -10.42
CA LEU A 486 6.42 10.22 -10.74
C LEU A 486 7.79 10.74 -10.29
N GLU A 487 8.08 12.04 -10.49
CA GLU A 487 9.32 12.68 -10.01
C GLU A 487 9.46 12.60 -8.49
N ARG A 488 8.41 12.93 -7.74
CA ARG A 488 8.41 12.82 -6.26
C ARG A 488 8.60 11.39 -5.77
N LEU A 489 8.08 10.40 -6.51
CA LEU A 489 8.24 8.98 -6.16
C LEU A 489 9.66 8.47 -6.43
N LEU A 490 10.35 9.06 -7.39
CA LEU A 490 11.72 8.71 -7.76
C LEU A 490 12.76 9.57 -7.03
N GLU A 491 12.35 10.61 -6.30
CA GLU A 491 13.23 11.47 -5.51
C GLU A 491 14.01 10.65 -4.47
N GLY A 492 15.32 10.83 -4.43
CA GLY A 492 16.22 10.05 -3.57
C GLY A 492 16.52 8.64 -4.07
N THR A 493 15.94 8.20 -5.19
CA THR A 493 16.35 6.98 -5.88
C THR A 493 17.41 7.28 -6.95
N ASN A 494 18.15 6.27 -7.37
CA ASN A 494 19.10 6.36 -8.50
C ASN A 494 18.46 5.99 -9.85
N ILE A 495 17.13 5.95 -9.93
CA ILE A 495 16.41 5.61 -11.17
C ILE A 495 16.14 6.90 -11.95
N TYR A 496 16.72 6.97 -13.15
CA TYR A 496 16.63 8.16 -13.99
C TYR A 496 15.34 8.21 -14.82
N LEU A 497 14.83 9.42 -15.01
CA LEU A 497 13.68 9.70 -15.85
C LEU A 497 14.09 10.15 -17.26
N VAL A 498 13.24 9.87 -18.24
CA VAL A 498 13.34 10.54 -19.55
C VAL A 498 13.25 12.07 -19.39
N PRO A 499 14.03 12.83 -20.17
CA PRO A 499 14.15 14.26 -19.97
C PRO A 499 12.95 15.01 -20.50
N ILE A 500 12.63 16.10 -19.82
CA ILE A 500 11.53 16.99 -20.17
C ILE A 500 12.02 18.00 -21.19
N MET A 501 11.26 18.10 -22.28
CA MET A 501 11.49 19.08 -23.34
C MET A 501 10.59 20.30 -23.18
N TYR A 502 9.37 20.12 -22.63
CA TYR A 502 8.41 21.19 -22.46
C TYR A 502 7.41 20.91 -21.33
N ARG A 503 7.02 21.97 -20.62
CA ARG A 503 5.87 21.99 -19.71
C ARG A 503 5.06 23.27 -19.90
N GLY A 504 3.74 23.16 -19.99
CA GLY A 504 2.86 24.32 -20.09
C GLY A 504 1.63 24.05 -20.94
N PRO A 505 0.95 25.10 -21.43
CA PRO A 505 -0.20 24.97 -22.32
C PRO A 505 0.17 24.18 -23.59
N ARG A 506 -0.75 23.35 -24.09
CA ARG A 506 -0.53 22.57 -25.32
C ARG A 506 0.01 23.45 -26.47
N PRO A 507 1.22 23.15 -27.01
CA PRO A 507 1.73 23.84 -28.19
C PRO A 507 0.88 23.58 -29.42
N ILE A 508 0.86 24.52 -30.36
CA ILE A 508 0.22 24.32 -31.66
C ILE A 508 0.95 23.23 -32.46
N ASP A 509 0.25 22.56 -33.38
CA ASP A 509 0.76 21.39 -34.09
C ASP A 509 2.08 21.63 -34.83
N ASN A 510 2.29 22.82 -35.39
CA ASN A 510 3.55 23.14 -36.05
C ASN A 510 4.74 23.15 -35.06
N VAL A 511 4.55 23.62 -33.83
CA VAL A 511 5.60 23.57 -32.80
C VAL A 511 5.90 22.12 -32.42
N LEU A 512 4.87 21.28 -32.27
CA LEU A 512 5.04 19.85 -31.99
C LEU A 512 5.83 19.13 -33.11
N LYS A 513 5.63 19.52 -34.37
CA LYS A 513 6.39 19.00 -35.52
C LYS A 513 7.85 19.42 -35.49
N GLU A 514 8.17 20.65 -35.09
CA GLU A 514 9.57 21.08 -34.98
C GLU A 514 10.30 20.43 -33.80
N MET A 515 9.59 20.11 -32.71
CA MET A 515 10.18 19.52 -31.52
C MET A 515 10.83 18.14 -31.76
N VAL A 516 10.39 17.36 -32.75
CA VAL A 516 11.03 16.06 -33.06
C VAL A 516 12.40 16.20 -33.73
N HIS A 517 12.77 17.40 -34.16
CA HIS A 517 14.10 17.71 -34.70
C HIS A 517 15.04 18.31 -33.65
N HIS A 518 14.57 18.48 -32.40
CA HIS A 518 15.38 18.99 -31.32
C HIS A 518 16.56 18.04 -31.03
N PRO A 519 17.76 18.56 -30.68
CA PRO A 519 18.87 17.74 -30.22
C PRO A 519 18.50 16.86 -29.02
N SER A 520 18.88 15.59 -29.05
CA SER A 520 18.78 14.66 -27.93
C SER A 520 19.76 15.02 -26.83
N GLN A 521 19.40 14.75 -25.58
CA GLN A 521 20.34 14.90 -24.46
C GLN A 521 21.41 13.80 -24.41
N PHE A 522 21.18 12.68 -25.08
CA PHE A 522 21.96 11.45 -24.89
C PHE A 522 22.95 11.15 -26.03
N TYR A 523 22.93 11.91 -27.13
CA TYR A 523 23.89 11.77 -28.24
C TYR A 523 23.93 13.01 -29.16
N ASP A 524 24.85 13.03 -30.12
CA ASP A 524 25.02 14.12 -31.08
C ASP A 524 24.09 13.96 -32.29
N GLY A 525 22.79 14.08 -32.06
CA GLY A 525 21.76 14.05 -33.09
C GLY A 525 20.36 14.36 -32.55
N PRO A 526 19.35 14.37 -33.43
CA PRO A 526 17.97 14.68 -33.04
C PRO A 526 17.31 13.55 -32.26
N VAL A 527 16.28 13.87 -31.47
CA VAL A 527 15.48 12.86 -30.77
C VAL A 527 14.82 11.85 -31.73
N GLU A 528 14.45 10.67 -31.22
CA GLU A 528 13.60 9.71 -31.95
C GLU A 528 12.25 10.37 -32.30
N GLY A 529 11.73 11.07 -31.31
CA GLY A 529 10.45 11.73 -31.33
C GLY A 529 10.14 12.29 -29.96
N ILE A 530 8.88 12.67 -29.76
CA ILE A 530 8.38 13.21 -28.51
C ILE A 530 7.22 12.39 -27.97
N TYR A 531 7.15 12.29 -26.65
CA TYR A 531 6.01 11.73 -25.94
C TYR A 531 5.26 12.88 -25.24
N VAL A 532 3.97 12.99 -25.55
CA VAL A 532 3.12 14.12 -25.15
C VAL A 532 2.04 13.60 -24.20
N LYS A 533 1.97 14.19 -23.02
CA LYS A 533 0.98 13.88 -21.99
C LYS A 533 0.19 15.12 -21.60
N GLU A 534 -1.14 15.02 -21.59
CA GLU A 534 -2.01 16.00 -20.92
C GLU A 534 -2.26 15.53 -19.49
N GLU A 535 -1.95 16.39 -18.53
CA GLU A 535 -1.93 16.04 -17.10
C GLU A 535 -2.90 16.93 -16.33
N GLN A 536 -3.67 16.32 -15.42
CA GLN A 536 -4.63 17.01 -14.57
C GLN A 536 -4.82 16.26 -13.25
N ASN A 537 -4.83 16.98 -12.13
CA ASN A 537 -5.15 16.46 -10.79
C ASN A 537 -4.36 15.20 -10.39
N GLY A 538 -3.05 15.14 -10.66
CA GLY A 538 -2.22 13.98 -10.29
C GLY A 538 -2.17 12.86 -11.33
N GLN A 539 -2.87 12.99 -12.46
CA GLN A 539 -3.05 11.92 -13.44
C GLN A 539 -2.80 12.37 -14.88
N VAL A 540 -2.41 11.42 -15.75
CA VAL A 540 -2.38 11.62 -17.20
C VAL A 540 -3.75 11.31 -17.78
N ILE A 541 -4.35 12.30 -18.44
CA ILE A 541 -5.67 12.20 -19.07
C ILE A 541 -5.54 11.71 -20.52
N ASN A 542 -4.61 12.28 -21.27
CA ASN A 542 -4.31 11.88 -22.65
C ASN A 542 -2.81 11.68 -22.82
N ARG A 543 -2.45 10.72 -23.67
CA ARG A 543 -1.05 10.43 -24.01
C ARG A 543 -0.90 10.02 -25.47
N GLY A 544 0.20 10.43 -26.08
CA GLY A 544 0.43 10.19 -27.50
C GLY A 544 1.88 10.45 -27.87
N LYS A 545 2.31 9.89 -28.99
CA LYS A 545 3.67 10.04 -29.50
C LYS A 545 3.68 10.73 -30.87
N ILE A 546 4.77 11.43 -31.17
CA ILE A 546 5.08 11.91 -32.52
C ILE A 546 6.50 11.47 -32.81
N ILE A 547 6.68 10.72 -33.89
CA ILE A 547 7.98 10.18 -34.31
C ILE A 547 8.43 10.94 -35.55
N ARG A 548 9.73 11.25 -35.60
CA ARG A 548 10.35 11.96 -36.71
C ARG A 548 10.26 11.13 -38.00
N SER A 549 10.08 11.79 -39.14
CA SER A 549 9.80 11.15 -40.43
C SER A 549 10.93 10.31 -41.01
N ASP A 550 12.19 10.68 -40.75
CA ASP A 550 13.39 9.99 -41.20
C ASP A 550 13.87 8.91 -40.21
N PHE A 551 13.16 8.71 -39.10
CA PHE A 551 13.43 7.62 -38.17
C PHE A 551 12.95 6.29 -38.74
N ILE A 552 13.89 5.39 -38.98
CA ILE A 552 13.62 4.02 -39.40
C ILE A 552 13.82 3.11 -38.19
N ALA A 553 12.74 2.55 -37.67
CA ALA A 553 12.83 1.56 -36.59
C ALA A 553 13.62 0.35 -37.09
N GLY A 554 14.82 0.15 -36.55
CA GLY A 554 15.82 -0.78 -37.08
C GLY A 554 15.48 -2.27 -36.97
N ILE A 555 14.28 -2.66 -36.52
CA ILE A 555 13.92 -4.06 -36.23
C ILE A 555 13.62 -4.81 -37.54
N THR A 556 14.65 -5.42 -38.14
CA THR A 556 14.50 -6.49 -39.13
C THR A 556 14.49 -7.85 -38.41
N GLU A 557 13.86 -8.89 -39.00
CA GLU A 557 13.66 -10.25 -38.44
C GLU A 557 14.95 -11.01 -38.04
N HIS A 558 16.13 -10.40 -38.16
CA HIS A 558 17.44 -11.00 -37.89
C HIS A 558 18.16 -10.47 -36.63
N TRP A 559 17.55 -9.61 -35.83
CA TRP A 559 18.16 -9.03 -34.61
C TRP A 559 18.53 -10.04 -33.52
N ASP A 560 17.82 -11.16 -33.40
CA ASP A 560 18.09 -12.19 -32.39
C ASP A 560 19.43 -12.92 -32.58
N LYS A 561 20.09 -12.77 -33.75
CA LYS A 561 21.34 -13.47 -34.10
C LYS A 561 22.54 -12.56 -34.37
N ALA A 562 22.36 -11.24 -34.41
CA ALA A 562 23.45 -10.29 -34.65
C ALA A 562 24.18 -9.95 -33.34
N PRO A 563 25.51 -9.69 -33.37
CA PRO A 563 26.22 -9.20 -32.20
C PRO A 563 25.63 -7.85 -31.76
N ILE A 564 25.23 -7.77 -30.48
CA ILE A 564 24.62 -6.56 -29.91
C ILE A 564 25.65 -5.43 -29.87
N ARG A 565 25.35 -4.33 -30.56
CA ARG A 565 26.02 -3.05 -30.34
C ARG A 565 25.48 -2.44 -29.05
N LYS A 566 26.36 -2.02 -28.15
CA LYS A 566 25.97 -1.38 -26.88
C LYS A 566 25.95 0.15 -27.03
N ASN A 567 25.03 0.79 -26.31
CA ASN A 567 25.08 2.24 -26.10
C ASN A 567 26.18 2.61 -25.09
N GLY A 568 26.57 3.88 -25.09
CA GLY A 568 27.51 4.45 -24.12
C GLY A 568 26.82 5.09 -22.91
N PHE A 569 27.39 4.86 -21.72
CA PHE A 569 26.92 5.38 -20.45
C PHE A 569 27.95 6.35 -19.85
N VAL A 570 27.47 7.40 -19.18
CA VAL A 570 28.35 8.44 -18.59
C VAL A 570 29.27 7.86 -17.50
N THR A 571 28.81 6.82 -16.79
CA THR A 571 29.53 6.17 -15.69
C THR A 571 30.55 5.12 -16.13
N ASP A 572 30.54 4.67 -17.39
CA ASP A 572 31.51 3.67 -17.89
C ASP A 572 32.93 4.26 -18.07
N ASN A 573 33.13 5.57 -17.84
CA ASN A 573 34.43 6.23 -17.91
C ASN A 573 35.25 6.20 -16.60
N ASP A 574 34.67 5.77 -15.48
CA ASP A 574 35.36 5.72 -14.17
C ASP A 574 35.89 4.31 -13.79
N ASP A 575 35.60 3.28 -14.60
CA ASP A 575 36.03 1.89 -14.38
C ASP A 575 37.20 1.44 -15.30
N ILE A 576 37.98 2.40 -15.82
CA ILE A 576 39.28 2.12 -16.45
C ILE A 576 40.37 2.93 -15.74
N GLU A 577 40.87 2.38 -14.64
CA GLU A 577 42.31 2.38 -14.29
C GLU A 577 42.68 1.14 -13.48
#